data_AF-A0A820QC68-F1
#
_entry.id   AF-A0A820QC68-F1
#
_cell.length_a   1.000
_cell.length_b   1.000
_cell.length_c   1.000
_cell.angle_alpha   90.00
_cell.angle_beta   90.00
_cell.angle_gamma   90.00
#
_symmetry.space_group_name_H-M   'P 1'
#
loop_
_entity.id
_entity.type
_entity.pdbx_description
1 polymer ?
#
loop_
_entity_poly.entity_id
_entity_poly.type
_entity_poly.pdbx_seq_one_letter_code
_entity_poly.pdbx_strand_id
1 'polypeptide(L)'
;LDMDADQSRVGDQFMNEIQEIATYVPYMVCPGNHERAYNFSNYKSRFTMPLNGDGENLWYSYNFGLAHIISFSTEVYFWWEYGFAQISNQYRWLEQDLKWATALEKKITYIY
;
A
#
# COMPACT_ATOMS: atom_id res chain seq x y z
N LEU A 1 14.15 -4.94 5.76
CA LEU A 1 13.61 -5.28 7.10
C LEU A 1 12.66 -6.44 6.87
N ASP A 2 12.95 -7.65 7.36
CA ASP A 2 11.98 -8.76 7.32
C ASP A 2 11.00 -8.60 8.47
N MET A 3 9.72 -8.36 8.17
CA MET A 3 8.76 -7.99 9.21
C MET A 3 8.37 -9.16 10.12
N ASP A 4 8.44 -10.39 9.62
CA ASP A 4 8.15 -11.61 10.37
C ASP A 4 9.34 -12.13 11.19
N ALA A 5 10.54 -11.55 11.01
CA ALA A 5 11.74 -12.00 11.69
C ALA A 5 11.63 -11.87 13.22
N ASP A 6 12.28 -12.82 13.91
CA ASP A 6 12.21 -12.99 15.37
C ASP A 6 10.77 -13.02 15.90
N GLN A 7 9.92 -13.87 15.29
CA GLN A 7 8.51 -13.99 15.66
C GLN A 7 7.78 -12.64 15.62
N SER A 8 8.02 -11.86 14.56
CA SER A 8 7.50 -10.51 14.34
C SER A 8 8.03 -9.40 15.26
N ARG A 9 9.00 -9.66 16.15
CA ARG A 9 9.57 -8.63 17.03
C ARG A 9 10.34 -7.56 16.27
N VAL A 10 10.91 -7.92 15.12
CA VAL A 10 11.54 -6.94 14.22
C VAL A 10 10.51 -5.94 13.68
N GLY A 11 9.30 -6.41 13.35
CA GLY A 11 8.18 -5.54 13.01
C GLY A 11 7.73 -4.66 14.19
N ASP A 12 7.68 -5.20 15.42
CA ASP A 12 7.35 -4.42 16.62
C ASP A 12 8.36 -3.30 16.87
N GLN A 13 9.66 -3.61 16.74
CA GLN A 13 10.72 -2.63 16.90
C GLN A 13 10.61 -1.50 15.87
N PHE A 14 10.36 -1.84 14.60
CA PHE A 14 10.16 -0.82 13.56
C PHE A 14 8.98 0.11 13.90
N MET A 15 7.86 -0.42 14.40
CA MET A 15 6.72 0.41 14.81
C MET A 15 7.06 1.36 15.97
N ASN A 16 7.88 0.91 16.92
CA ASN A 16 8.37 1.76 18.01
C ASN A 16 9.29 2.87 17.48
N GLU A 17 10.17 2.56 16.52
CA GLU A 17 11.10 3.53 15.92
C GLU A 17 10.37 4.64 15.16
N ILE A 18 9.32 4.33 14.41
CA ILE A 18 8.57 5.34 13.65
C ILE A 18 7.54 6.09 14.49
N GLN A 19 7.28 5.67 15.73
CA GLN A 19 6.20 6.21 16.58
C GLN A 19 6.28 7.73 16.73
N GLU A 20 7.49 8.28 16.89
CA GLU A 20 7.71 9.72 17.07
C GLU A 20 7.23 10.57 15.88
N ILE A 21 7.09 9.98 14.69
CA ILE A 21 6.61 10.65 13.48
C ILE A 21 5.17 10.21 13.16
N ALA A 22 4.93 8.90 13.13
CA ALA A 22 3.65 8.32 12.69
C ALA A 22 2.46 8.66 13.61
N THR A 23 2.71 9.12 14.84
CA THR A 23 1.66 9.60 15.75
C THR A 23 1.20 11.03 15.46
N TYR A 24 1.99 11.81 14.71
CA TYR A 24 1.70 13.22 14.42
C TYR A 24 1.32 13.47 12.96
N VAL A 25 1.81 12.65 12.03
CA VAL A 25 1.52 12.77 10.60
C VAL A 25 1.21 11.41 9.98
N PRO A 26 0.34 11.34 8.95
CA PRO A 26 0.10 10.09 8.23
C PRO A 26 1.39 9.49 7.66
N TYR A 27 1.68 8.24 8.00
CA TYR A 27 2.83 7.49 7.49
C TYR A 27 2.36 6.47 6.45
N MET A 28 2.41 6.88 5.18
CA MET A 28 1.90 6.09 4.04
C MET A 28 2.96 5.10 3.55
N VAL A 29 2.62 3.82 3.40
CA VAL A 29 3.56 2.75 3.03
C VAL A 29 3.06 1.91 1.87
N CYS A 30 3.98 1.30 1.13
CA CYS A 30 3.68 0.26 0.14
C CYS A 30 4.40 -1.03 0.53
N PRO A 31 3.87 -2.23 0.20
CA PRO A 31 4.51 -3.48 0.55
C PRO A 31 5.69 -3.77 -0.38
N GLY A 32 6.76 -4.37 0.15
CA GLY A 32 7.84 -4.98 -0.61
C GLY A 32 7.94 -6.49 -0.36
N ASN A 33 8.97 -7.09 -0.94
CA ASN A 33 9.20 -8.53 -0.88
C ASN A 33 9.47 -9.05 0.54
N HIS A 34 9.95 -8.19 1.45
CA HIS A 34 10.21 -8.55 2.84
C HIS A 34 8.96 -8.51 3.73
N GLU A 35 7.82 -8.04 3.19
CA GLU A 35 6.52 -8.07 3.88
C GLU A 35 5.71 -9.32 3.54
N ARG A 36 6.14 -10.15 2.57
CA ARG A 36 5.36 -11.25 1.98
C ARG A 36 4.93 -12.36 2.93
N ALA A 37 5.63 -12.53 4.04
CA ALA A 37 5.44 -13.66 4.94
C ALA A 37 3.96 -13.81 5.36
N TYR A 38 3.46 -15.05 5.33
CA TYR A 38 2.09 -15.39 5.71
C TYR A 38 1.01 -14.59 4.95
N ASN A 39 1.18 -14.41 3.64
CA ASN A 39 0.28 -13.60 2.80
C ASN A 39 0.16 -12.16 3.34
N PHE A 40 1.31 -11.56 3.62
CA PHE A 40 1.44 -10.19 4.11
C PHE A 40 0.77 -9.89 5.45
N SER A 41 0.44 -10.90 6.27
CA SER A 41 -0.39 -10.69 7.47
C SER A 41 0.21 -9.70 8.47
N ASN A 42 1.53 -9.72 8.67
CA ASN A 42 2.22 -8.73 9.51
C ASN A 42 2.03 -7.31 8.98
N TYR A 43 2.26 -7.09 7.68
CA TYR A 43 2.06 -5.79 7.04
C TYR A 43 0.59 -5.35 7.12
N LYS A 44 -0.34 -6.22 6.73
CA LYS A 44 -1.78 -5.95 6.72
C LYS A 44 -2.33 -5.59 8.11
N SER A 45 -1.82 -6.21 9.17
CA SER A 45 -2.29 -6.00 10.55
C SER A 45 -1.69 -4.78 11.23
N ARG A 46 -0.53 -4.29 10.78
CA ARG A 46 0.20 -3.18 11.43
C ARG A 46 -0.10 -1.82 10.83
N PHE A 47 -0.48 -1.77 9.55
CA PHE A 47 -0.76 -0.53 8.84
C PHE A 47 -2.25 -0.35 8.53
N THR A 48 -2.64 0.89 8.25
CA THR A 48 -3.99 1.23 7.80
C THR A 48 -3.89 2.26 6.69
N MET A 49 -4.18 1.83 5.47
CA MET A 49 -4.12 2.64 4.27
C MET A 49 -5.54 2.95 3.77
N PRO A 50 -5.70 3.90 2.83
CA PRO A 50 -6.98 4.15 2.20
C PRO A 50 -7.62 2.88 1.64
N LEU A 51 -8.91 2.70 1.89
CA LEU A 51 -9.67 1.50 1.52
C LEU A 51 -10.10 1.50 0.04
N ASN A 52 -9.59 2.41 -0.77
CA ASN A 52 -10.02 2.61 -2.15
C ASN A 52 -9.30 1.71 -3.17
N GLY A 53 -8.46 0.77 -2.73
CA GLY A 53 -7.78 -0.23 -3.57
C GLY A 53 -8.16 -1.67 -3.23
N ASP A 54 -7.23 -2.45 -2.67
CA ASP A 54 -7.51 -3.85 -2.26
C ASP A 54 -8.30 -3.95 -0.95
N GLY A 55 -8.34 -2.88 -0.16
CA GLY A 55 -8.95 -2.86 1.17
C GLY A 55 -8.10 -3.55 2.25
N GLU A 56 -6.92 -4.04 1.88
CA GLU A 56 -5.98 -4.73 2.77
C GLU A 56 -4.56 -4.13 2.69
N ASN A 57 -4.45 -2.85 2.33
CA ASN A 57 -3.23 -2.05 2.29
C ASN A 57 -2.21 -2.39 1.19
N LEU A 58 -2.43 -3.39 0.34
CA LEU A 58 -1.46 -3.77 -0.69
C LEU A 58 -1.42 -2.74 -1.82
N TRP A 59 -2.55 -2.15 -2.19
CA TRP A 59 -2.55 -1.02 -3.14
C TRP A 59 -3.70 -0.09 -2.86
N TYR A 60 -3.49 1.20 -3.14
CA TYR A 60 -4.42 2.27 -2.85
C TYR A 60 -3.92 3.57 -3.50
N SER A 61 -4.73 4.63 -3.46
CA SER A 61 -4.33 5.96 -3.90
C SER A 61 -4.84 7.04 -2.94
N TYR A 62 -4.22 8.21 -2.95
CA TYR A 62 -4.67 9.36 -2.17
C TYR A 62 -4.18 10.67 -2.80
N ASN A 63 -4.83 11.77 -2.42
CA ASN A 63 -4.42 13.10 -2.89
C ASN A 63 -3.65 13.83 -1.79
N PHE A 64 -2.57 14.49 -2.18
CA PHE A 64 -1.84 15.44 -1.35
C PHE A 64 -1.63 16.74 -2.12
N GLY A 65 -2.41 17.77 -1.78
CA GLY A 65 -2.47 19.00 -2.57
C GLY A 65 -2.94 18.73 -3.99
N LEU A 66 -2.13 19.10 -4.99
CA LEU A 66 -2.41 18.89 -6.42
C LEU A 66 -1.85 17.57 -6.96
N ALA A 67 -1.25 16.74 -6.11
CA ALA A 67 -0.70 15.45 -6.47
C ALA A 67 -1.68 14.32 -6.14
N HIS A 68 -1.84 13.41 -7.08
CA HIS A 68 -2.49 12.11 -6.88
C HIS A 68 -1.40 11.05 -6.79
N ILE A 69 -1.30 10.42 -5.63
CA ILE A 69 -0.24 9.45 -5.29
C ILE A 69 -0.84 8.06 -5.30
N ILE A 70 -0.21 7.15 -6.04
CA ILE A 70 -0.64 5.77 -6.23
C ILE A 70 0.38 4.85 -5.55
N SER A 71 -0.07 4.11 -4.54
CA SER A 71 0.68 2.98 -4.01
C SER A 71 0.32 1.74 -4.81
N PHE A 72 1.24 1.34 -5.69
CA PHE A 72 1.13 0.11 -6.49
C PHE A 72 1.96 -1.00 -5.86
N SER A 73 1.39 -2.19 -5.68
CA SER A 73 2.15 -3.35 -5.18
C SER A 73 2.67 -4.19 -6.33
N THR A 74 3.99 -4.23 -6.49
CA THR A 74 4.67 -5.17 -7.38
C THR A 74 4.55 -6.61 -6.93
N GLU A 75 4.32 -6.81 -5.63
CA GLU A 75 4.35 -8.12 -5.00
C GLU A 75 3.24 -9.06 -5.46
N VAL A 76 2.09 -8.51 -5.89
CA VAL A 76 1.00 -9.33 -6.48
C VAL A 76 1.40 -10.00 -7.80
N TYR A 77 2.43 -9.47 -8.48
CA TYR A 77 2.97 -10.05 -9.72
C TYR A 77 4.09 -11.05 -9.45
N PHE A 78 4.83 -10.89 -8.35
CA PHE A 78 5.91 -11.80 -7.97
C PHE A 78 5.40 -13.04 -7.22
N TRP A 79 4.36 -12.90 -6.40
CA TRP A 79 3.83 -13.95 -5.53
C TRP A 79 2.42 -14.39 -5.94
N TRP A 80 2.31 -14.91 -7.18
CA TRP A 80 1.04 -15.36 -7.75
C TRP A 80 0.39 -16.50 -6.97
N GLU A 81 1.16 -17.23 -6.15
CA GLU A 81 0.66 -18.29 -5.25
C GLU A 81 -0.36 -17.78 -4.22
N TYR A 82 -0.35 -16.48 -3.92
CA TYR A 82 -1.34 -15.84 -3.05
C TYR A 82 -2.64 -15.45 -3.79
N GLY A 83 -2.69 -15.63 -5.10
CA GLY A 83 -3.92 -15.60 -5.90
C GLY A 83 -3.81 -14.76 -7.17
N PHE A 84 -3.96 -15.41 -8.34
CA PHE A 84 -3.95 -14.75 -9.65
C PHE A 84 -5.02 -13.66 -9.84
N ALA A 85 -6.14 -13.73 -9.12
CA ALA A 85 -7.19 -12.71 -9.20
C ALA A 85 -6.68 -11.32 -8.78
N GLN A 86 -5.69 -11.26 -7.88
CA GLN A 86 -5.11 -10.02 -7.37
C GLN A 86 -4.49 -9.18 -8.50
N ILE A 87 -3.78 -9.82 -9.44
CA ILE A 87 -3.19 -9.16 -10.61
C ILE A 87 -4.26 -8.46 -11.45
N SER A 88 -5.35 -9.17 -11.77
CA SER A 88 -6.45 -8.62 -12.56
C SER A 88 -7.20 -7.52 -11.80
N ASN A 89 -7.35 -7.67 -10.49
CA ASN A 89 -8.03 -6.69 -9.64
C ASN A 89 -7.24 -5.39 -9.54
N GLN A 90 -5.93 -5.45 -9.26
CA GLN A 90 -5.09 -4.26 -9.19
C GLN A 90 -5.01 -3.54 -10.55
N TYR A 91 -4.90 -4.29 -11.66
CA TYR A 91 -4.94 -3.69 -13.00
C TYR A 91 -6.25 -2.92 -13.26
N ARG A 92 -7.40 -3.55 -13.00
CA ARG A 92 -8.71 -2.91 -13.21
C ARG A 92 -8.91 -1.70 -12.30
N TRP A 93 -8.46 -1.83 -11.05
CA TRP A 93 -8.49 -0.73 -10.10
C TRP A 93 -7.65 0.46 -10.59
N LEU A 94 -6.39 0.23 -10.98
CA LEU A 94 -5.48 1.28 -11.45
C LEU A 94 -6.04 2.01 -12.68
N GLU A 95 -6.64 1.28 -13.62
CA GLU A 95 -7.28 1.88 -14.79
C GLU A 95 -8.43 2.83 -14.39
N GLN A 96 -9.26 2.42 -13.42
CA GLN A 96 -10.37 3.23 -12.92
C GLN A 96 -9.89 4.46 -12.13
N ASP A 97 -8.87 4.27 -11.30
CA ASP A 97 -8.27 5.31 -10.48
C ASP A 97 -7.62 6.40 -11.34
N LEU A 98 -6.85 6.01 -12.37
CA LEU A 98 -6.27 6.95 -13.32
C LEU A 98 -7.32 7.70 -14.15
N LYS A 99 -8.38 7.01 -14.61
CA LYS A 99 -9.51 7.66 -15.30
C LYS A 99 -10.19 8.70 -14.40
N TRP A 100 -10.35 8.39 -13.11
CA TRP A 100 -10.89 9.33 -12.15
C TRP A 100 -9.95 10.52 -11.93
N ALA A 101 -8.66 10.28 -11.71
CA ALA A 101 -7.67 11.30 -11.39
C ALA A 101 -7.44 12.30 -12.53
N THR A 102 -7.55 11.82 -13.77
CA THR A 102 -7.35 12.64 -14.99
C THR A 102 -8.62 13.36 -15.47
N ALA A 103 -9.76 13.17 -14.79
CA ALA A 103 -10.99 13.86 -15.13
C ALA A 103 -10.84 15.38 -14.90
N LEU A 104 -11.30 16.18 -15.88
CA LEU A 104 -11.07 17.64 -15.93
C LEU A 104 -11.50 18.36 -14.64
N GLU A 105 -12.53 17.86 -13.95
CA GLU A 105 -13.03 18.47 -12.72
C GLU A 105 -12.15 18.26 -11.48
N LYS A 106 -11.22 17.29 -11.49
CA LYS A 106 -10.42 16.94 -10.29
C LYS A 106 -9.32 17.94 -9.97
N LYS A 107 -8.91 18.76 -10.93
CA LYS A 107 -7.83 19.76 -10.77
C LYS A 107 -6.51 19.15 -10.24
N ILE A 108 -6.27 17.87 -10.50
CA ILE A 108 -4.99 17.19 -10.22
C ILE A 108 -3.99 17.64 -11.29
N THR A 109 -2.80 18.04 -10.86
CA THR A 109 -1.72 18.49 -11.76
C THR A 109 -0.64 17.43 -11.91
N TYR A 110 -0.39 16.66 -10.86
CA TYR A 110 0.67 15.66 -10.83
C TYR A 110 0.13 14.29 -10.47
N ILE A 111 0.61 13.25 -11.14
CA ILE A 111 0.34 11.85 -10.83
C ILE A 111 1.68 11.19 -10.53
N TYR A 112 1.79 10.56 -9.37
CA TYR A 112 3.00 9.89 -8.87
C TYR A 112 2.69 8.45 -8.45
#